data_AF-A0A4Y8PTJ2-F1
#
_entry.id   AF-A0A4Y8PTJ2-F1
#
_cell.length_a   1.000
_cell.length_b   1.000
_cell.length_c   1.000
_cell.angle_alpha   90.00
_cell.angle_beta   90.00
_cell.angle_gamma   90.00
#
_symmetry.space_group_name_H-M   'P 1'
#
loop_
_entity.id
_entity.type
_entity.pdbx_description
1 polymer ?
#
loop_
_entity_poly.entity_id
_entity_poly.type
_entity_poly.pdbx_seq_one_letter_code
_entity_poly.pdbx_strand_id
1 'polypeptide(L)'
;MSINDEDIYVVSRSYMIDLGLRALAGLGAESVCRVCIGCGGSCCQNCGHLRPGVGCQSRNTSCTAWLCGYLKLLFFKSGVLTAWDAFWEQVPGLAFRHDTTPSWVTMSVSLEPLSLPHLGEALARDLSRMLGSGRSNVDFVVLAGELDELIDEICFAGSSEIADHYVRKLDLAIEGLTEFRQALSQLDARQHLPE
;
A
#
# COMPACT_ATOMS: atom_id res chain seq x y z
N MET A 1 -6.81 -33.55 -15.50
CA MET A 1 -6.32 -32.39 -14.74
C MET A 1 -7.49 -31.91 -13.91
N SER A 2 -7.45 -32.19 -12.61
CA SER A 2 -8.57 -31.96 -11.70
C SER A 2 -8.78 -30.46 -11.51
N ILE A 3 -10.04 -30.04 -11.56
CA ILE A 3 -10.48 -28.71 -11.17
C ILE A 3 -10.21 -28.65 -9.66
N ASN A 4 -9.26 -27.81 -9.21
CA ASN A 4 -9.12 -27.52 -7.80
C ASN A 4 -10.38 -26.78 -7.37
N ASP A 5 -11.11 -27.32 -6.39
CA ASP A 5 -12.08 -26.56 -5.60
C ASP A 5 -11.29 -25.40 -4.99
N GLU A 6 -11.45 -24.19 -5.53
CA GLU A 6 -11.18 -22.99 -4.74
C GLU A 6 -12.21 -22.99 -3.62
N ASP A 7 -11.76 -23.06 -2.36
CA ASP A 7 -12.65 -22.99 -1.20
C ASP A 7 -13.36 -21.63 -1.19
N ILE A 8 -14.54 -21.57 -1.82
CA ILE A 8 -15.37 -20.39 -1.84
C ILE A 8 -15.91 -20.16 -0.43
N TYR A 9 -15.74 -18.94 0.08
CA TYR A 9 -16.19 -18.55 1.42
C TYR A 9 -16.95 -17.23 1.37
N VAL A 10 -17.79 -16.98 2.39
CA VAL A 10 -18.60 -15.76 2.50
C VAL A 10 -18.10 -14.95 3.69
N VAL A 11 -17.84 -13.66 3.47
CA VAL A 11 -17.36 -12.73 4.50
C VAL A 11 -18.22 -11.49 4.61
N SER A 12 -18.23 -10.90 5.81
CA SER A 12 -18.89 -9.63 6.04
C SER A 12 -18.03 -8.45 5.56
N ARG A 13 -18.68 -7.33 5.25
CA ARG A 13 -17.99 -6.07 4.93
C ARG A 13 -17.02 -5.62 6.02
N SER A 14 -17.43 -5.70 7.29
CA SER A 14 -16.58 -5.34 8.43
C SER A 14 -15.35 -6.22 8.52
N TYR A 15 -15.48 -7.53 8.27
CA TYR A 15 -14.34 -8.44 8.26
C TYR A 15 -13.30 -8.05 7.19
N MET A 16 -13.74 -7.72 5.97
CA MET A 16 -12.83 -7.30 4.90
C MET A 16 -12.10 -6.00 5.24
N ILE A 17 -12.80 -5.02 5.83
CA ILE A 17 -12.19 -3.78 6.30
C ILE A 17 -11.14 -4.08 7.38
N ASP A 18 -11.48 -4.88 8.38
CA ASP A 18 -10.56 -5.24 9.47
C ASP A 18 -9.35 -6.03 8.98
N LEU A 19 -9.54 -6.93 8.01
CA LEU A 19 -8.45 -7.69 7.40
C LEU A 19 -7.51 -6.76 6.61
N GLY A 20 -8.06 -5.87 5.79
CA GLY A 20 -7.27 -4.87 5.07
C GLY A 20 -6.51 -3.93 6.00
N LEU A 21 -7.15 -3.48 7.09
CA LEU A 21 -6.49 -2.67 8.11
C LEU A 21 -5.35 -3.42 8.81
N ARG A 22 -5.53 -4.71 9.11
CA ARG A 22 -4.45 -5.56 9.66
C ARG A 22 -3.29 -5.72 8.68
N ALA A 23 -3.54 -5.94 7.40
CA ALA A 23 -2.49 -6.01 6.37
C ALA A 23 -1.72 -4.68 6.25
N LEU A 24 -2.42 -3.55 6.28
CA LEU A 24 -1.81 -2.22 6.27
C LEU A 24 -0.96 -1.96 7.53
N ALA A 25 -1.50 -2.28 8.71
CA ALA A 25 -0.77 -2.17 9.97
C ALA A 25 0.46 -3.09 10.00
N GLY A 26 0.32 -4.28 9.42
CA GLY A 26 1.37 -5.27 9.25
C GLY A 26 2.61 -4.74 8.51
N LEU A 27 2.43 -3.82 7.56
CA LEU A 27 3.54 -3.16 6.85
C LEU A 27 3.91 -1.78 7.43
N GLY A 28 3.32 -1.38 8.56
CA GLY A 28 3.61 -0.10 9.21
C GLY A 28 3.02 1.11 8.48
N ALA A 29 1.93 0.92 7.72
CA ALA A 29 1.26 1.98 6.96
C ALA A 29 0.85 3.17 7.84
N GLU A 30 0.50 2.93 9.11
CA GLU A 30 0.09 3.98 10.05
C GLU A 30 1.20 5.02 10.25
N SER A 31 2.46 4.58 10.36
CA SER A 31 3.62 5.45 10.52
C SER A 31 3.78 6.39 9.33
N VAL A 32 3.60 5.87 8.12
CA VAL A 32 3.64 6.65 6.88
C VAL A 32 2.47 7.64 6.83
N CYS A 33 1.24 7.16 7.07
CA CYS A 33 0.05 8.01 7.05
C CYS A 33 0.15 9.16 8.05
N ARG A 34 0.73 8.93 9.24
CA ARG A 34 0.92 9.96 10.26
C ARG A 34 1.80 11.12 9.76
N VAL A 35 2.85 10.81 9.01
CA VAL A 35 3.71 11.82 8.36
C VAL A 35 2.89 12.61 7.33
N CYS A 36 2.21 11.90 6.41
CA CYS A 36 1.39 12.52 5.37
C CYS A 36 0.29 13.43 5.94
N ILE A 37 -0.39 13.00 7.00
CA ILE A 37 -1.45 13.77 7.66
C ILE A 37 -0.87 15.02 8.33
N GLY A 38 0.30 14.89 8.99
CA GLY A 38 0.96 15.99 9.68
C GLY A 38 1.43 17.11 8.76
N CYS A 39 1.81 16.80 7.51
CA CYS A 39 2.22 17.79 6.51
C CYS A 39 1.09 18.27 5.58
N GLY A 40 -0.16 17.83 5.80
CA GLY A 40 -1.29 18.17 4.94
C GLY A 40 -1.34 17.40 3.61
N GLY A 41 -0.43 16.45 3.38
CA GLY A 41 -0.40 15.57 2.20
C GLY A 41 -1.29 14.31 2.34
N SER A 42 -2.41 14.40 3.06
CA SER A 42 -3.30 13.25 3.25
C SER A 42 -3.98 12.84 1.95
N CYS A 43 -3.89 11.56 1.58
CA CYS A 43 -4.62 11.01 0.42
C CYS A 43 -6.16 11.10 0.59
N CYS A 44 -6.64 11.31 1.82
CA CYS A 44 -8.05 11.54 2.12
C CYS A 44 -8.45 13.03 2.04
N GLN A 45 -7.65 13.91 1.43
CA GLN A 45 -7.96 15.33 1.31
C GLN A 45 -9.38 15.53 0.73
N ASN A 46 -10.16 16.41 1.35
CA ASN A 46 -11.57 16.69 1.05
C ASN A 46 -12.57 15.57 1.44
N CYS A 47 -12.15 14.53 2.16
CA CYS A 47 -13.07 13.57 2.77
C CYS A 47 -13.70 14.15 4.04
N GLY A 48 -15.01 14.08 4.19
CA GLY A 48 -15.71 14.54 5.41
C GLY A 48 -15.35 13.75 6.68
N HIS A 49 -14.75 12.57 6.54
CA HIS A 49 -14.26 11.76 7.65
C HIS A 49 -12.79 12.04 8.00
N LEU A 50 -12.08 12.89 7.26
CA LEU A 50 -10.71 13.27 7.59
C LEU A 50 -10.71 14.32 8.70
N ARG A 51 -10.14 13.98 9.86
CA ARG A 51 -9.88 14.94 10.94
C ARG A 51 -8.45 15.48 10.83
N PRO A 52 -8.24 16.81 10.76
CA PRO A 52 -6.90 17.41 10.69
C PRO A 52 -6.00 16.93 11.82
N GLY A 53 -4.76 16.55 11.50
CA GLY A 53 -3.77 16.05 12.47
C GLY A 53 -4.07 14.68 13.09
N VAL A 54 -5.22 14.07 12.80
CA VAL A 54 -5.63 12.77 13.37
C VAL A 54 -5.76 11.69 12.28
N GLY A 55 -6.33 12.04 11.12
CA GLY A 55 -6.54 11.10 10.02
C GLY A 55 -8.01 10.72 9.81
N CYS A 56 -8.25 9.71 8.97
CA CYS A 56 -9.60 9.24 8.66
C CYS A 56 -10.28 8.65 9.90
N GLN A 57 -11.51 9.06 10.17
CA GLN A 57 -12.32 8.61 11.30
C GLN A 57 -13.31 7.49 10.93
N SER A 58 -13.46 7.19 9.63
CA SER A 58 -14.42 6.19 9.14
C SER A 58 -13.94 5.64 7.81
N ARG A 59 -13.06 4.63 7.87
CA ARG A 59 -12.59 3.94 6.65
C ARG A 59 -13.66 2.95 6.20
N ASN A 60 -13.94 2.95 4.90
CA ASN A 60 -14.84 2.01 4.26
C ASN A 60 -14.03 1.04 3.38
N THR A 61 -14.71 0.15 2.67
CA THR A 61 -14.10 -0.87 1.82
C THR A 61 -13.26 -0.24 0.72
N SER A 62 -13.81 0.73 -0.04
CA SER A 62 -13.09 1.44 -1.11
C SER A 62 -11.85 2.18 -0.63
N CYS A 63 -11.92 2.87 0.51
CA CYS A 63 -10.79 3.57 1.10
C CYS A 63 -9.77 2.61 1.72
N THR A 64 -10.17 1.39 2.06
CA THR A 64 -9.26 0.36 2.57
C THR A 64 -8.50 -0.28 1.42
N ALA A 65 -9.19 -0.63 0.34
CA ALA A 65 -8.62 -1.21 -0.88
C ALA A 65 -7.63 -0.29 -1.60
N TRP A 66 -7.89 1.02 -1.60
CA TRP A 66 -7.05 1.99 -2.30
C TRP A 66 -5.73 2.26 -1.56
N LEU A 67 -4.62 2.07 -2.28
CA LEU A 67 -3.27 2.43 -1.83
C LEU A 67 -2.85 3.76 -2.49
N CYS A 68 -2.34 4.72 -1.72
CA CYS A 68 -1.59 5.83 -2.32
C CYS A 68 -0.16 5.39 -2.66
N GLY A 69 0.58 6.15 -3.47
CA GLY A 69 1.91 5.73 -3.95
C GLY A 69 2.90 5.30 -2.86
N TYR A 70 2.89 5.90 -1.66
CA TYR A 70 3.73 5.42 -0.56
C TYR A 70 3.31 4.07 0.00
N LEU A 71 2.00 3.83 0.14
CA LEU A 71 1.49 2.54 0.60
C LEU A 71 1.68 1.49 -0.49
N LYS A 72 1.46 1.86 -1.75
CA LYS A 72 1.71 1.01 -2.90
C LYS A 72 3.18 0.62 -3.00
N LEU A 73 4.10 1.56 -2.72
CA LEU A 73 5.53 1.27 -2.62
C LEU A 73 5.84 0.23 -1.52
N LEU A 74 5.22 0.33 -0.34
CA LEU A 74 5.37 -0.68 0.72
C LEU A 74 4.94 -2.06 0.23
N PHE A 75 3.75 -2.16 -0.35
CA PHE A 75 3.19 -3.44 -0.83
C PHE A 75 4.00 -4.01 -1.99
N PHE A 76 4.43 -3.15 -2.92
CA PHE A 76 5.24 -3.53 -4.08
C PHE A 76 6.61 -4.07 -3.64
N LYS A 77 7.36 -3.31 -2.83
CA LYS A 77 8.72 -3.70 -2.41
C LYS A 77 8.73 -4.83 -1.37
N SER A 78 7.62 -5.10 -0.67
CA SER A 78 7.49 -6.29 0.19
C SER A 78 6.94 -7.52 -0.53
N GLY A 79 6.62 -7.42 -1.83
CA GLY A 79 6.19 -8.55 -2.65
C GLY A 79 4.74 -8.99 -2.46
N VAL A 80 3.89 -8.17 -1.83
CA VAL A 80 2.49 -8.53 -1.52
C VAL A 80 1.45 -7.74 -2.28
N LEU A 81 1.85 -6.83 -3.17
CA LEU A 81 0.91 -6.02 -3.96
C LEU A 81 -0.04 -6.91 -4.80
N THR A 82 0.47 -7.93 -5.48
CA THR A 82 -0.37 -8.84 -6.28
C THR A 82 -1.42 -9.57 -5.44
N ALA A 83 -1.06 -10.02 -4.23
CA ALA A 83 -2.01 -10.68 -3.34
C ALA A 83 -3.07 -9.70 -2.81
N TRP A 84 -2.67 -8.45 -2.54
CA TRP A 84 -3.57 -7.38 -2.17
C TRP A 84 -4.57 -7.06 -3.29
N ASP A 85 -4.09 -6.88 -4.51
CA ASP A 85 -4.94 -6.57 -5.67
C ASP A 85 -5.92 -7.71 -5.95
N ALA A 86 -5.44 -8.96 -5.98
CA ALA A 86 -6.28 -10.14 -6.20
C ALA A 86 -7.38 -10.30 -5.13
N PHE A 87 -7.10 -9.93 -3.87
CA PHE A 87 -8.11 -9.93 -2.82
C PHE A 87 -9.21 -8.89 -3.09
N TRP A 88 -8.84 -7.64 -3.40
CA TRP A 88 -9.79 -6.55 -3.58
C TRP A 88 -10.54 -6.58 -4.93
N GLU A 89 -9.97 -7.18 -5.98
CA GLU A 89 -10.62 -7.35 -7.29
C GLU A 89 -11.92 -8.15 -7.21
N GLN A 90 -12.04 -9.06 -6.23
CA GLN A 90 -13.25 -9.86 -6.02
C GLN A 90 -14.36 -9.08 -5.31
N VAL A 91 -14.05 -7.93 -4.70
CA VAL A 91 -14.99 -7.18 -3.87
C VAL A 91 -15.81 -6.24 -4.75
N PRO A 92 -17.13 -6.44 -4.90
CA PRO A 92 -17.94 -5.58 -5.74
C PRO A 92 -18.21 -4.23 -5.06
N GLY A 93 -18.59 -3.23 -5.85
CA GLY A 93 -19.02 -1.92 -5.35
C GLY A 93 -17.87 -1.01 -4.89
N LEU A 94 -16.62 -1.37 -5.18
CA LEU A 94 -15.47 -0.49 -5.00
C LEU A 94 -15.45 0.58 -6.09
N ALA A 95 -15.32 1.84 -5.68
CA ALA A 95 -15.15 2.97 -6.57
C ALA A 95 -14.34 4.07 -5.87
N PHE A 96 -13.75 4.98 -6.66
CA PHE A 96 -12.97 6.08 -6.10
C PHE A 96 -13.83 6.95 -5.18
N ARG A 97 -13.53 6.89 -3.87
CA ARG A 97 -14.24 7.62 -2.80
C ARG A 97 -15.74 7.31 -2.70
N HIS A 98 -16.19 6.20 -3.28
CA HIS A 98 -17.56 5.73 -3.20
C HIS A 98 -17.56 4.23 -2.89
N ASP A 99 -18.39 3.80 -1.95
CA ASP A 99 -18.46 2.41 -1.50
C ASP A 99 -19.92 1.94 -1.49
N THR A 100 -20.21 1.00 -2.38
CA THR A 100 -21.50 0.30 -2.47
C THR A 100 -21.34 -1.20 -2.23
N THR A 101 -20.22 -1.63 -1.64
CA THR A 101 -19.94 -3.03 -1.35
C THR A 101 -21.09 -3.63 -0.55
N PRO A 102 -21.64 -4.81 -0.90
CA PRO A 102 -22.70 -5.46 -0.12
C PRO A 102 -22.29 -5.76 1.33
N SER A 103 -23.25 -6.09 2.19
CA SER A 103 -22.96 -6.47 3.58
C SER A 103 -22.20 -7.80 3.68
N TRP A 104 -22.39 -8.68 2.70
CA TRP A 104 -21.78 -10.00 2.59
C TRP A 104 -21.25 -10.21 1.17
N VAL A 105 -20.03 -10.72 1.04
CA VAL A 105 -19.35 -10.94 -0.24
C VAL A 105 -18.81 -12.36 -0.28
N THR A 106 -18.96 -13.00 -1.44
CA THR A 106 -18.40 -14.31 -1.73
C THR A 106 -16.99 -14.13 -2.29
N MET A 107 -16.02 -14.87 -1.75
CA MET A 107 -14.60 -14.75 -2.09
C MET A 107 -13.98 -16.14 -2.28
N SER A 108 -12.88 -16.21 -3.04
CA SER A 108 -12.04 -17.40 -3.20
C SER A 108 -10.56 -17.14 -2.89
N VAL A 109 -10.09 -15.89 -2.91
CA VAL A 109 -8.72 -15.53 -2.47
C VAL A 109 -8.74 -15.01 -1.04
N SER A 110 -7.84 -15.52 -0.18
CA SER A 110 -7.56 -14.98 1.15
C SER A 110 -6.44 -13.96 1.10
N LEU A 111 -6.51 -12.94 1.97
CA LEU A 111 -5.41 -12.01 2.21
C LEU A 111 -4.71 -12.41 3.51
N GLU A 112 -3.41 -12.70 3.42
CA GLU A 112 -2.58 -13.02 4.58
C GLU A 112 -1.74 -11.79 5.00
N PRO A 113 -2.01 -11.16 6.16
CA PRO A 113 -1.23 -10.04 6.64
C PRO A 113 0.22 -10.43 6.95
N LEU A 114 1.18 -9.68 6.39
CA LEU A 114 2.57 -9.76 6.83
C LEU A 114 2.76 -9.00 8.14
N SER A 115 3.81 -9.36 8.90
CA SER A 115 4.22 -8.63 10.11
C SER A 115 5.62 -8.05 9.94
N LEU A 116 5.71 -6.96 9.16
CA LEU A 116 6.92 -6.20 8.87
C LEU A 116 6.74 -4.69 9.14
N PRO A 117 6.28 -4.26 10.35
CA PRO A 117 5.96 -2.86 10.61
C PRO A 117 7.18 -1.92 10.47
N HIS A 118 8.38 -2.46 10.67
CA HIS A 118 9.64 -1.73 10.52
C HIS A 118 9.87 -1.17 9.10
N LEU A 119 9.26 -1.74 8.06
CA LEU A 119 9.34 -1.20 6.69
C LEU A 119 8.65 0.17 6.61
N GLY A 120 7.41 0.25 7.08
CA GLY A 120 6.66 1.51 7.12
C GLY A 120 7.27 2.53 8.09
N GLU A 121 7.83 2.08 9.21
CA GLU A 121 8.57 2.96 10.13
C GLU A 121 9.83 3.55 9.50
N ALA A 122 10.61 2.75 8.77
CA ALA A 122 11.79 3.21 8.06
C ALA A 122 11.43 4.23 6.97
N LEU A 123 10.41 3.92 6.17
CA LEU A 123 9.88 4.85 5.18
C LEU A 123 9.40 6.16 5.83
N ALA A 124 8.66 6.08 6.94
CA ALA A 124 8.18 7.27 7.64
C ALA A 124 9.33 8.17 8.16
N ARG A 125 10.44 7.59 8.59
CA ARG A 125 11.62 8.37 9.02
C ARG A 125 12.28 9.09 7.85
N ASP A 126 12.47 8.42 6.71
CA ASP A 126 13.00 9.07 5.51
C ASP A 126 12.09 10.19 5.01
N LEU A 127 10.77 9.95 4.97
CA LEU A 127 9.77 10.96 4.60
C LEU A 127 9.79 12.17 5.56
N SER A 128 9.92 11.93 6.87
CA SER A 128 10.02 13.00 7.86
C SER A 128 11.27 13.85 7.67
N ARG A 129 12.41 13.25 7.34
CA ARG A 129 13.64 13.98 7.01
C ARG A 129 13.53 14.80 5.73
N MET A 130 12.88 14.24 4.71
CA MET A 130 12.63 14.96 3.47
C MET A 130 11.86 16.26 3.74
N LEU A 131 10.81 16.20 4.56
CA LEU A 131 10.04 17.37 4.97
C LEU A 131 10.86 18.35 5.85
N GLY A 132 11.73 17.83 6.72
CA GLY A 132 12.58 18.65 7.60
C GLY A 132 13.75 19.37 6.91
N SER A 133 14.13 18.96 5.69
CA SER A 133 15.27 19.52 4.95
C SER A 133 14.94 20.75 4.08
N GLY A 134 13.74 21.31 4.22
CA GLY A 134 13.30 22.49 3.47
C GLY A 134 12.68 22.18 2.10
N ARG A 135 12.42 20.90 1.78
CA ARG A 135 11.55 20.53 0.65
C ARG A 135 10.12 21.01 0.93
N SER A 136 9.44 21.40 -0.13
CA SER A 136 8.05 21.83 -0.02
C SER A 136 7.12 20.62 0.16
N ASN A 137 5.95 20.83 0.76
CA ASN A 137 4.89 19.81 0.77
C ASN A 137 4.47 19.39 -0.65
N VAL A 138 4.76 20.22 -1.68
CA VAL A 138 4.48 19.90 -3.08
C VAL A 138 5.38 18.76 -3.56
N ASP A 139 6.68 18.79 -3.25
CA ASP A 139 7.63 17.74 -3.64
C ASP A 139 7.22 16.36 -3.06
N PHE A 140 6.60 16.38 -1.88
CA PHE A 140 6.06 15.20 -1.23
C PHE A 140 4.84 14.63 -1.96
N VAL A 141 3.87 15.48 -2.31
CA VAL A 141 2.68 15.06 -3.06
C VAL A 141 3.05 14.59 -4.47
N VAL A 142 4.00 15.27 -5.12
CA VAL A 142 4.52 14.88 -6.44
C VAL A 142 5.17 13.50 -6.39
N LEU A 143 6.06 13.25 -5.42
CA LEU A 143 6.68 11.94 -5.26
C LEU A 143 5.62 10.85 -5.03
N ALA A 144 4.58 11.10 -4.23
CA ALA A 144 3.52 10.13 -4.04
C ALA A 144 2.78 9.79 -5.35
N GLY A 145 2.56 10.76 -6.24
CA GLY A 145 1.99 10.53 -7.56
C GLY A 145 2.93 9.76 -8.49
N GLU A 146 4.21 10.17 -8.54
CA GLU A 146 5.24 9.49 -9.35
C GLU A 146 5.41 8.02 -8.97
N LEU A 147 5.38 7.71 -7.67
CA LEU A 147 5.45 6.33 -7.18
C LEU A 147 4.21 5.51 -7.61
N ASP A 148 3.02 6.09 -7.55
CA ASP A 148 1.78 5.42 -7.94
C ASP A 148 1.80 5.04 -9.42
N GLU A 149 2.13 6.02 -10.28
CA GLU A 149 2.23 5.87 -11.73
C GLU A 149 3.33 4.86 -12.12
N LEU A 150 4.53 4.98 -11.55
CA LEU A 150 5.63 4.06 -11.87
C LEU A 150 5.28 2.62 -11.51
N ILE A 151 4.62 2.37 -10.38
CA ILE A 151 4.24 1.03 -9.99
C ILE A 151 3.13 0.47 -10.89
N ASP A 152 2.14 1.29 -11.29
CA ASP A 152 1.13 0.87 -12.28
C ASP A 152 1.77 0.47 -13.60
N GLU A 153 2.70 1.27 -14.09
CA GLU A 153 3.42 0.99 -15.34
C GLU A 153 4.25 -0.30 -15.24
N ILE A 154 4.88 -0.58 -14.09
CA ILE A 154 5.60 -1.84 -13.86
C ILE A 154 4.62 -3.02 -13.89
N CYS A 155 3.52 -2.93 -13.14
CA CYS A 155 2.51 -4.00 -13.08
C CYS A 155 1.89 -4.26 -14.46
N PHE A 156 1.59 -3.21 -15.22
CA PHE A 156 1.06 -3.32 -16.58
C PHE A 156 2.05 -3.93 -17.56
N ALA A 157 3.33 -3.55 -17.48
CA ALA A 157 4.38 -4.04 -18.37
C ALA A 157 4.80 -5.50 -18.08
N GLY A 158 4.46 -6.06 -16.90
CA GLY A 158 4.73 -7.44 -16.54
C GLY A 158 6.22 -7.78 -16.56
N SER A 159 6.60 -8.88 -17.22
CA SER A 159 7.99 -9.36 -17.30
C SER A 159 8.74 -8.89 -18.56
N SER A 160 8.37 -7.73 -19.11
CA SER A 160 8.99 -7.18 -20.33
C SER A 160 10.21 -6.30 -20.04
N GLU A 161 11.07 -6.05 -21.03
CA GLU A 161 12.18 -5.08 -20.91
C GLU A 161 11.71 -3.66 -20.57
N ILE A 162 10.44 -3.35 -20.87
CA ILE A 162 9.79 -2.08 -20.49
C ILE A 162 9.62 -2.02 -18.97
N ALA A 163 9.27 -3.13 -18.33
CA ALA A 163 9.16 -3.19 -16.87
C ALA A 163 10.50 -2.89 -16.21
N ASP A 164 11.61 -3.43 -16.73
CA ASP A 164 12.96 -3.16 -16.21
C ASP A 164 13.31 -1.67 -16.25
N HIS A 165 12.84 -0.95 -17.28
CA HIS A 165 13.03 0.50 -17.37
C HIS A 165 12.29 1.25 -16.27
N TYR A 166 11.03 0.89 -16.01
CA TYR A 166 10.26 1.50 -14.92
C TYR A 166 10.77 1.11 -13.54
N VAL A 167 11.25 -0.12 -13.35
CA VAL A 167 11.93 -0.55 -12.11
C VAL A 167 13.16 0.32 -11.84
N ARG A 168 14.02 0.56 -12.84
CA ARG A 168 15.17 1.46 -12.68
C ARG A 168 14.74 2.88 -12.32
N LYS A 169 13.68 3.40 -12.93
CA LYS A 169 13.12 4.72 -12.59
C LYS A 169 12.59 4.77 -11.15
N LEU A 170 11.88 3.73 -10.73
CA LEU A 170 11.38 3.61 -9.36
C LEU A 170 12.54 3.61 -8.37
N ASP A 171 13.60 2.84 -8.64
CA ASP A 171 14.79 2.76 -7.79
C ASP A 171 15.52 4.11 -7.66
N LEU A 172 15.57 4.89 -8.74
CA LEU A 172 16.08 6.26 -8.70
C LEU A 172 15.18 7.19 -7.88
N ALA A 173 13.86 7.11 -8.05
CA ALA A 173 12.90 7.94 -7.31
C ALA A 173 12.98 7.71 -5.79
N ILE A 174 13.32 6.49 -5.37
CA ILE A 174 13.47 6.13 -3.96
C ILE A 174 14.93 6.11 -3.47
N GLU A 175 15.89 6.57 -4.27
CA GLU A 175 17.32 6.45 -3.95
C GLU A 175 17.66 7.08 -2.59
N GLY A 176 17.05 8.24 -2.30
CA GLY A 176 17.19 8.98 -1.05
C GLY A 176 16.47 8.40 0.16
N LEU A 177 15.65 7.35 -0.01
CA LEU A 177 14.96 6.65 1.08
C LEU A 177 15.88 5.60 1.71
N THR A 178 16.98 6.08 2.29
CA THR A 178 18.10 5.25 2.73
C THR A 178 17.73 4.22 3.81
N GLU A 179 16.91 4.61 4.79
CA GLU A 179 16.49 3.68 5.84
C GLU A 179 15.51 2.65 5.30
N PHE A 180 14.58 3.07 4.45
CA PHE A 180 13.64 2.17 3.83
C PHE A 180 14.36 1.11 2.99
N ARG A 181 15.33 1.52 2.17
CA ARG A 181 16.16 0.60 1.37
C ARG A 181 16.99 -0.35 2.24
N GLN A 182 17.52 0.13 3.36
CA GLN A 182 18.24 -0.72 4.32
C GLN A 182 17.31 -1.73 4.99
N ALA A 183 16.07 -1.35 5.30
CA ALA A 183 15.07 -2.25 5.85
C ALA A 183 14.67 -3.34 4.84
N LEU A 184 14.54 -2.99 3.56
CA LEU A 184 14.26 -3.94 2.48
C LEU A 184 15.38 -4.97 2.30
N SER A 185 16.66 -4.56 2.30
CA SER A 185 17.76 -5.52 2.13
C SER A 185 17.85 -6.55 3.27
N GLN A 186 17.39 -6.20 4.48
CA GLN A 186 17.28 -7.14 5.59
C GLN A 186 16.14 -8.15 5.41
N LEU A 187 15.10 -7.81 4.66
CA LEU A 187 14.02 -8.73 4.29
C LEU A 187 14.54 -9.77 3.29
N ASP A 188 15.21 -9.32 2.24
CA ASP A 188 15.79 -10.20 1.21
C ASP A 188 16.80 -11.18 1.81
N ALA A 189 17.66 -10.70 2.73
CA ALA A 189 18.63 -11.54 3.42
C ALA A 189 17.98 -12.62 4.30
N ARG A 190 16.77 -12.38 4.83
CA ARG A 190 16.03 -13.35 5.64
C ARG A 190 15.31 -14.39 4.81
N GLN A 191 14.90 -14.06 3.59
CA GLN A 191 14.31 -15.02 2.64
C GLN A 191 15.32 -16.03 2.08
N HIS A 192 16.63 -15.82 2.29
CA HIS A 192 17.72 -16.68 1.82
C HIS A 192 18.42 -17.47 2.94
N LEU A 193 17.90 -17.48 4.17
CA LEU A 193 18.39 -18.36 5.24
C LEU A 193 17.72 -19.73 5.12
N PRO A 194 18.48 -20.84 5.05
CA PRO A 194 17.89 -22.18 5.11
C PRO A 194 17.26 -22.40 6.48
N GLU A 195 16.05 -22.95 6.50
CA GLU A 195 15.36 -23.46 7.69
C GLU A 195 16.21 -24.50 8.45
#